data_AF-A0A4P9WVH3-F1
#
_entry.id   AF-A0A4P9WVH3-F1
#
_cell.length_a   1.000
_cell.length_b   1.000
_cell.length_c   1.000
_cell.angle_alpha   90.00
_cell.angle_beta   90.00
_cell.angle_gamma   90.00
#
_symmetry.space_group_name_H-M   'P 1'
#
loop_
_entity.id
_entity.type
_entity.pdbx_description
1 polymer ?
#
loop_
_entity_poly.entity_id
_entity_poly.type
_entity_poly.pdbx_seq_one_letter_code
_entity_poly.pdbx_strand_id
1 'polypeptide(L)'
;MTGIPGWTSRPTGAKKCFVELRQRTHTVQGVVAVDETQVSKHMVKWVGKQPVETLVRCHAHVLAPKEPVTGCTVQDAELHVREMYAIAVADRLPFSLEDASRPEAELEKDETFNRVALDTRLNHRIIDLRTTTNHAIFRIQHAVSRLFREQLESQHF
;
A
#
# COMPACT_ATOMS: atom_id res chain seq x y z
N MET A 1 -17.19 7.98 3.08
CA MET A 1 -16.59 7.20 1.97
C MET A 1 -15.09 7.48 1.97
N THR A 2 -14.26 6.52 2.39
CA THR A 2 -12.83 6.71 2.67
C THR A 2 -11.98 6.40 1.43
N GLY A 3 -11.07 7.30 1.05
CA GLY A 3 -10.04 7.03 0.03
C GLY A 3 -9.07 5.93 0.49
N ILE A 4 -8.39 5.29 -0.46
CA ILE A 4 -7.42 4.22 -0.19
C ILE A 4 -6.00 4.82 -0.30
N PRO A 5 -5.26 4.93 0.83
CA PRO A 5 -3.96 5.62 0.88
C PRO A 5 -2.81 4.73 0.43
N GLY A 6 -2.30 5.04 -0.76
CA GLY A 6 -1.02 4.53 -1.24
C GLY A 6 -1.20 3.42 -2.25
N TRP A 7 -0.49 3.56 -3.37
CA TRP A 7 -0.47 2.56 -4.40
C TRP A 7 0.87 2.49 -5.12
N THR A 8 1.22 1.30 -5.59
CA THR A 8 2.25 1.08 -6.61
C THR A 8 1.53 0.66 -7.90
N SER A 9 2.04 1.07 -9.05
CA SER A 9 1.47 0.71 -10.35
C SER A 9 2.50 -0.01 -11.19
N ARG A 10 2.09 -1.10 -11.82
CA ARG A 10 2.88 -1.90 -12.75
C ARG A 10 2.16 -1.97 -14.11
N PRO A 11 2.51 -1.07 -15.05
CA PRO A 11 1.98 -1.12 -16.41
C PRO A 11 2.38 -2.42 -17.11
N THR A 12 1.41 -3.11 -17.72
CA THR A 12 1.62 -4.37 -18.46
C THR A 12 1.09 -4.20 -19.88
N GLY A 13 1.93 -3.62 -20.74
CA GLY A 13 1.55 -3.22 -22.08
C GLY A 13 0.61 -2.01 -22.11
N ALA A 14 0.05 -1.70 -23.28
CA ALA A 14 -0.74 -0.48 -23.48
C ALA A 14 -2.20 -0.57 -23.03
N LYS A 15 -2.69 -1.78 -22.70
CA LYS A 15 -4.11 -2.05 -22.42
C LYS A 15 -4.37 -2.53 -20.99
N LYS A 16 -3.34 -2.69 -20.16
CA LYS A 16 -3.49 -3.22 -18.81
C LYS A 16 -2.47 -2.60 -17.86
N CYS A 17 -2.89 -2.29 -16.64
CA CYS A 17 -2.04 -1.90 -15.54
C CYS A 17 -2.52 -2.62 -14.28
N PHE A 18 -1.58 -3.25 -13.57
CA PHE A 18 -1.84 -3.76 -12.23
C PHE A 18 -1.47 -2.70 -11.22
N VAL A 19 -2.22 -2.64 -10.12
CA VAL A 19 -1.98 -1.69 -9.06
C VAL A 19 -2.08 -2.41 -7.73
N GLU A 20 -1.20 -2.11 -6.79
CA GLU A 20 -1.36 -2.57 -5.42
C GLU A 20 -1.96 -1.43 -4.62
N LEU A 21 -3.14 -1.64 -4.04
CA LEU A 21 -3.83 -0.65 -3.22
C LEU A 21 -3.62 -1.01 -1.75
N ARG A 22 -3.03 -0.08 -0.98
CA ARG A 22 -2.71 -0.30 0.43
C ARG A 22 -3.65 0.49 1.34
N GLN A 23 -4.08 -0.12 2.43
CA GLN A 23 -4.67 0.58 3.56
C GLN A 23 -4.11 0.02 4.86
N ARG A 24 -3.21 0.79 5.47
CA ARG A 24 -2.45 0.40 6.67
C ARG A 24 -1.71 -0.93 6.43
N THR A 25 -2.15 -2.00 7.08
CA THR A 25 -1.54 -3.33 7.03
C THR A 25 -2.14 -4.25 5.97
N HIS A 26 -3.14 -3.79 5.21
CA HIS A 26 -3.78 -4.60 4.17
C HIS A 26 -3.44 -4.08 2.79
N THR A 27 -3.21 -4.99 1.85
CA THR A 27 -3.00 -4.72 0.43
C THR A 27 -3.95 -5.59 -0.40
N VAL A 28 -4.42 -5.03 -1.52
CA VAL A 28 -5.25 -5.74 -2.50
C VAL A 28 -4.82 -5.33 -3.91
N GLN A 29 -4.83 -6.29 -4.84
CA GLN A 29 -4.56 -6.01 -6.25
C GLN A 29 -5.76 -5.34 -6.91
N GLY A 30 -5.50 -4.27 -7.65
CA GLY A 30 -6.38 -3.70 -8.63
C GLY A 30 -5.93 -4.03 -10.05
N VAL A 31 -6.89 -4.28 -10.92
CA VAL A 31 -6.71 -4.51 -12.35
C VAL A 31 -7.38 -3.38 -13.10
N VAL A 32 -6.58 -2.60 -13.83
CA VAL A 32 -7.06 -1.56 -14.75
C VAL A 32 -6.83 -2.07 -16.17
N ALA A 33 -7.88 -2.52 -16.85
CA ALA A 33 -7.79 -3.08 -18.19
C ALA A 33 -8.75 -2.37 -19.14
N VAL A 34 -8.27 -2.07 -20.35
CA VAL A 34 -9.10 -1.42 -21.37
C VAL A 34 -10.29 -2.30 -21.71
N ASP A 35 -11.47 -1.70 -21.72
CA ASP A 35 -12.71 -2.31 -22.18
C ASP A 35 -13.40 -1.39 -23.21
N GLU A 36 -14.55 -1.81 -23.72
CA GLU A 36 -15.29 -1.10 -24.76
C GLU A 36 -16.16 0.04 -24.22
N THR A 37 -16.37 0.12 -22.90
CA THR A 37 -17.46 0.93 -22.32
C THR A 37 -17.01 1.96 -21.30
N GLN A 38 -16.01 1.66 -20.46
CA GLN A 38 -15.69 2.42 -19.26
C GLN A 38 -14.18 2.73 -19.13
N VAL A 39 -13.29 1.79 -19.40
CA VAL A 39 -11.84 1.96 -19.20
C VAL A 39 -11.12 2.18 -20.53
N SER A 40 -10.62 3.40 -20.74
CA SER A 40 -9.87 3.76 -21.96
C SER A 40 -8.36 3.49 -21.85
N LYS A 41 -7.66 3.43 -23.00
CA LYS A 41 -6.18 3.41 -23.03
C LYS A 41 -5.57 4.62 -22.32
N HIS A 42 -6.25 5.77 -22.37
CA HIS A 42 -5.81 6.98 -21.69
C HIS A 42 -5.88 6.83 -20.17
N MET A 43 -6.93 6.20 -19.64
CA MET A 43 -7.03 5.87 -18.22
C MET A 43 -5.90 4.94 -17.78
N VAL A 44 -5.65 3.84 -18.50
CA VAL A 44 -4.53 2.91 -18.19
C VAL A 44 -3.18 3.64 -18.15
N LYS A 45 -2.94 4.52 -19.13
CA LYS A 45 -1.71 5.33 -19.19
C LYS A 45 -1.62 6.35 -18.06
N TRP A 46 -2.74 6.98 -17.69
CA TRP A 46 -2.80 7.95 -16.59
C TRP A 46 -2.53 7.25 -15.25
N VAL A 47 -3.13 6.08 -15.05
CA VAL A 47 -2.93 5.21 -13.89
C VAL A 47 -1.45 4.86 -13.74
N GLY A 48 -0.84 4.31 -14.79
CA GLY A 48 0.58 3.91 -14.76
C GLY A 48 1.60 5.06 -14.61
N LYS A 49 1.13 6.31 -14.58
CA LYS A 49 1.97 7.51 -14.44
C LYS A 49 1.81 8.22 -13.10
N GLN A 50 0.87 7.83 -12.24
CA GLN A 50 0.76 8.55 -10.97
C GLN A 50 1.97 8.22 -10.09
N PRO A 51 2.45 9.20 -9.31
CA PRO A 51 3.46 8.95 -8.29
C PRO A 51 3.01 7.86 -7.30
N VAL A 52 3.96 7.02 -6.90
CA VAL A 52 3.79 6.05 -5.80
C VAL A 52 3.39 6.80 -4.53
N GLU A 53 2.53 6.21 -3.71
CA GLU A 53 1.92 6.82 -2.52
C GLU A 53 0.81 7.87 -2.78
N THR A 54 0.41 8.10 -4.03
CA THR A 54 -0.77 8.93 -4.33
C THR A 54 -2.02 8.37 -3.64
N LEU A 55 -2.78 9.23 -2.96
CA LEU A 55 -4.07 8.88 -2.36
C LEU A 55 -5.12 8.85 -3.47
N VAL A 56 -5.75 7.70 -3.64
CA VAL A 56 -6.76 7.52 -4.70
C VAL A 56 -8.12 7.14 -4.12
N ARG A 57 -9.16 7.46 -4.88
CA ARG A 57 -10.49 6.86 -4.75
C ARG A 57 -10.77 6.06 -6.01
N CYS A 58 -11.14 4.79 -5.85
CA CYS A 58 -11.49 3.94 -6.98
C CYS A 58 -12.88 3.33 -6.82
N HIS A 59 -13.58 3.17 -7.94
CA HIS A 59 -14.77 2.34 -8.05
C HIS A 59 -14.38 1.09 -8.85
N ALA A 60 -14.71 -0.08 -8.33
CA ALA A 60 -14.30 -1.35 -8.88
C ALA A 60 -15.33 -2.45 -8.60
N HIS A 61 -15.32 -3.50 -9.41
CA HIS A 61 -15.96 -4.77 -9.05
C HIS A 61 -14.97 -5.66 -8.32
N VAL A 62 -15.44 -6.32 -7.26
CA VAL A 62 -14.66 -7.32 -6.54
C VAL A 62 -14.86 -8.65 -7.26
N LEU A 63 -13.79 -9.26 -7.75
CA LEU A 63 -13.82 -10.55 -8.42
C LEU A 63 -12.80 -11.50 -7.79
N ALA A 64 -13.08 -12.80 -7.84
CA ALA A 64 -12.10 -13.81 -7.48
C ALA A 64 -11.01 -13.87 -8.57
N PRO A 65 -9.72 -13.85 -8.20
CA PRO A 65 -8.64 -13.99 -9.17
C PRO A 65 -8.53 -15.44 -9.64
N LYS A 66 -7.95 -15.64 -10.83
CA LYS A 66 -7.72 -17.00 -11.38
C LYS A 66 -6.76 -17.83 -10.50
N GLU A 67 -5.73 -17.16 -9.99
CA GLU A 67 -4.74 -17.71 -9.07
C GLU A 67 -4.59 -16.75 -7.89
N PRO A 68 -4.27 -17.25 -6.68
CA PRO A 68 -4.09 -16.38 -5.52
C PRO A 68 -3.04 -15.30 -5.74
N VAL A 69 -3.36 -14.06 -5.35
CA VAL A 69 -2.45 -12.91 -5.48
C VAL A 69 -1.46 -12.89 -4.31
N THR A 70 -0.40 -13.70 -4.40
CA THR A 70 0.58 -13.89 -3.31
C THR A 70 1.34 -12.64 -2.88
N GLY A 71 1.42 -11.62 -3.75
CA GLY A 71 2.03 -10.33 -3.43
C GLY A 71 1.17 -9.42 -2.54
N CYS A 72 -0.09 -9.77 -2.29
CA CYS A 72 -1.01 -8.98 -1.47
C CYS A 72 -1.43 -9.74 -0.20
N THR A 73 -1.92 -9.01 0.81
CA THR A 73 -2.53 -9.65 1.99
C THR A 73 -3.89 -10.23 1.66
N VAL A 74 -4.64 -9.59 0.76
CA VAL A 74 -5.89 -10.12 0.19
C VAL A 74 -5.53 -10.89 -1.07
N GLN A 75 -5.63 -12.21 -1.00
CA GLN A 75 -5.15 -13.12 -2.07
C GLN A 75 -6.28 -13.74 -2.88
N ASP A 76 -7.48 -13.76 -2.34
CA ASP A 76 -8.69 -14.41 -2.88
C ASP A 76 -9.64 -13.44 -3.59
N ALA A 77 -9.29 -12.16 -3.66
CA ALA A 77 -10.04 -11.13 -4.35
C ALA A 77 -9.13 -10.11 -5.04
N GLU A 78 -9.59 -9.61 -6.19
CA GLU A 78 -8.99 -8.48 -6.90
C GLU A 78 -10.05 -7.45 -7.31
N LEU A 79 -9.62 -6.20 -7.44
CA LEU A 79 -10.47 -5.06 -7.77
C LEU A 79 -10.39 -4.74 -9.27
N HIS A 80 -11.42 -5.04 -10.04
CA HIS A 80 -11.52 -4.65 -11.44
C HIS A 80 -11.97 -3.20 -11.53
N VAL A 81 -11.00 -2.30 -11.66
CA VAL A 81 -11.17 -0.85 -11.52
C VAL A 81 -11.86 -0.29 -12.76
N ARG A 82 -12.92 0.47 -12.50
CA ARG A 82 -13.75 1.14 -13.50
C ARG A 82 -13.58 2.65 -13.50
N GLU A 83 -13.37 3.22 -12.33
CA GLU A 83 -13.11 4.65 -12.16
C GLU A 83 -12.01 4.82 -11.13
N MET A 84 -11.14 5.81 -11.34
CA MET A 84 -10.09 6.15 -10.39
C MET A 84 -9.83 7.65 -10.41
N TYR A 85 -9.75 8.23 -9.22
CA TYR A 85 -9.53 9.65 -8.99
C TYR A 85 -8.35 9.83 -8.03
N ALA A 86 -7.40 10.68 -8.40
CA ALA A 86 -6.38 11.15 -7.46
C ALA A 86 -7.02 12.17 -6.52
N ILE A 87 -6.98 11.90 -5.22
CA ILE A 87 -7.48 12.79 -4.17
C ILE A 87 -6.35 13.70 -3.67
N ALA A 88 -5.16 13.12 -3.48
CA ALA A 88 -3.94 13.85 -3.17
C ALA A 88 -2.76 13.18 -3.87
N VAL A 89 -2.16 13.90 -4.82
CA VAL A 89 -1.00 13.43 -5.59
C VAL A 89 0.23 13.45 -4.69
N ALA A 90 1.01 12.37 -4.69
CA ALA A 90 2.22 12.29 -3.89
C ALA A 90 3.38 13.06 -4.54
N ASP A 91 4.22 13.66 -3.69
CA ASP A 91 5.51 14.22 -4.08
C ASP A 91 6.57 13.10 -4.24
N ARG A 92 7.75 13.50 -4.71
CA ARG A 92 8.91 12.59 -4.77
C ARG A 92 9.23 12.05 -3.37
N LEU A 93 9.25 10.72 -3.25
CA LEU A 93 9.55 10.05 -2.00
C LEU A 93 11.06 10.06 -1.70
N PRO A 94 11.47 10.26 -0.43
CA PRO A 94 12.87 10.21 -0.01
C PRO A 94 13.44 8.77 -0.03
N PHE A 95 12.57 7.77 0.12
CA PHE A 95 12.84 6.35 -0.02
C PHE A 95 11.55 5.61 -0.36
N SER A 96 11.67 4.41 -0.92
CA SER A 96 10.50 3.56 -1.17
C SER A 96 10.06 2.85 0.11
N LEU A 97 8.76 2.58 0.25
CA LEU A 97 8.27 1.76 1.37
C LEU A 97 8.73 0.31 1.25
N GLU A 98 9.01 -0.16 0.05
CA GLU A 98 9.58 -1.49 -0.20
C GLU A 98 10.97 -1.61 0.45
N ASP A 99 11.88 -0.68 0.17
CA ASP A 99 13.21 -0.65 0.76
C ASP A 99 13.14 -0.49 2.28
N ALA A 100 12.23 0.35 2.80
CA ALA A 100 12.06 0.55 4.24
C ALA A 100 11.38 -0.63 4.97
N SER A 101 10.73 -1.53 4.23
CA SER A 101 10.07 -2.73 4.78
C SER A 101 10.88 -4.01 4.59
N ARG A 102 11.99 -3.96 3.83
CA ARG A 102 12.79 -5.14 3.52
C ARG A 102 13.52 -5.67 4.77
N PRO A 103 13.46 -6.98 5.07
CA PRO A 103 14.19 -7.57 6.18
C PRO A 103 15.71 -7.50 5.98
N GLU A 104 16.44 -7.31 7.07
CA GLU A 104 17.91 -7.28 7.08
C GLU A 104 18.52 -8.55 6.45
N ALA A 105 17.95 -9.72 6.76
CA ALA A 105 18.39 -11.00 6.22
C ALA A 105 18.21 -11.14 4.69
N GLU A 106 17.38 -10.31 4.05
CA GLU A 106 17.29 -10.25 2.57
C GLU A 106 18.31 -9.26 2.00
N LEU A 107 18.57 -8.15 2.69
CA LEU A 107 19.58 -7.16 2.31
C LEU A 107 21.00 -7.73 2.37
N GLU A 108 21.25 -8.71 3.24
CA GLU A 108 22.51 -9.45 3.30
C GLU A 108 22.69 -10.45 2.15
N LYS A 109 21.60 -10.92 1.54
CA LYS A 109 21.63 -11.91 0.45
C LYS A 109 21.80 -11.27 -0.92
N ASP A 110 21.38 -10.02 -1.08
CA ASP A 110 21.43 -9.30 -2.35
C ASP A 110 21.86 -7.85 -2.12
N GLU A 111 23.11 -7.56 -2.46
CA GLU A 111 23.74 -6.24 -2.32
C GLU A 111 23.15 -5.19 -3.28
N THR A 112 22.33 -5.58 -4.26
CA THR A 112 21.67 -4.62 -5.16
C THR A 112 20.52 -3.87 -4.48
N PHE A 113 20.08 -4.35 -3.31
CA PHE A 113 19.02 -3.73 -2.56
C PHE A 113 19.49 -2.53 -1.75
N ASN A 114 18.71 -1.45 -1.80
CA ASN A 114 19.02 -0.23 -1.06
C ASN A 114 18.66 -0.38 0.42
N ARG A 115 19.62 -0.05 1.29
CA ARG A 115 19.42 0.07 2.74
C ARG A 115 18.99 1.50 3.08
N VAL A 116 17.82 1.66 3.70
CA VAL A 116 17.37 2.97 4.19
C VAL A 116 17.97 3.23 5.57
N ALA A 117 18.92 4.16 5.65
CA ALA A 117 19.57 4.53 6.90
C ALA A 117 18.57 5.05 7.95
N LEU A 118 18.84 4.76 9.24
CA LEU A 118 17.96 5.16 10.33
C LEU A 118 17.72 6.68 10.38
N ASP A 119 18.77 7.47 10.16
CA ASP A 119 18.66 8.95 10.11
C ASP A 119 17.68 9.41 9.02
N THR A 120 17.79 8.84 7.81
CA THR A 120 16.84 9.12 6.72
C THR A 120 15.40 8.77 7.10
N ARG A 121 15.19 7.64 7.79
CA ARG A 121 13.86 7.21 8.26
C ARG A 121 13.28 8.18 9.30
N LEU A 122 14.11 8.64 10.24
CA LEU A 122 13.69 9.56 11.29
C LEU A 122 13.43 10.97 10.74
N ASN A 123 14.26 11.45 9.81
CA ASN A 123 14.07 12.74 9.15
C ASN A 123 12.80 12.77 8.27
N HIS A 124 12.35 11.61 7.78
CA HIS A 124 11.11 11.46 7.01
C HIS A 124 10.11 10.52 7.69
N ARG A 125 9.95 10.67 9.01
CA ARG A 125 9.18 9.74 9.85
C ARG A 125 7.73 9.52 9.40
N ILE A 126 7.09 10.52 8.79
CA ILE A 126 5.72 10.39 8.26
C ILE A 126 5.62 9.29 7.19
N ILE A 127 6.65 9.12 6.36
CA ILE A 127 6.70 8.06 5.35
C ILE A 127 7.05 6.74 6.00
N ASP A 128 8.05 6.72 6.88
CA ASP A 128 8.48 5.50 7.58
C ASP A 128 7.33 4.85 8.39
N LEU A 129 6.49 5.67 9.04
CA LEU A 129 5.32 5.20 9.79
C LEU A 129 4.25 4.49 8.94
N ARG A 130 4.32 4.57 7.61
CA ARG A 130 3.40 3.90 6.69
C ARG A 130 3.80 2.47 6.37
N THR A 131 4.99 2.02 6.77
CA THR A 131 5.35 0.61 6.62
C THR A 131 4.42 -0.27 7.45
N THR A 132 4.14 -1.47 6.95
CA THR A 132 3.28 -2.43 7.66
C THR A 132 3.86 -2.78 9.03
N THR A 133 5.19 -2.89 9.12
CA THR A 133 5.93 -3.12 10.37
C THR A 133 5.72 -1.99 11.38
N ASN A 134 5.87 -0.72 10.99
CA ASN A 134 5.61 0.39 11.92
C ASN A 134 4.13 0.42 12.34
N HIS A 135 3.19 0.21 11.42
CA HIS A 135 1.78 0.09 11.77
C HIS A 135 1.52 -1.03 12.80
N ALA A 136 2.19 -2.18 12.69
CA ALA A 136 2.08 -3.26 13.66
C ALA A 136 2.69 -2.88 15.02
N ILE A 137 3.89 -2.30 15.04
CA ILE A 137 4.58 -1.87 16.28
C ILE A 137 3.70 -0.92 17.08
N PHE A 138 3.16 0.13 16.45
CA PHE A 138 2.35 1.12 17.17
C PHE A 138 0.98 0.59 17.60
N ARG A 139 0.41 -0.38 16.87
CA ARG A 139 -0.81 -1.08 17.32
C ARG A 139 -0.56 -1.94 18.55
N ILE A 140 0.58 -2.64 18.61
CA ILE A 140 1.00 -3.42 19.78
C ILE A 140 1.28 -2.49 20.96
N GLN A 141 2.02 -1.40 20.75
CA GLN A 141 2.29 -0.41 21.79
C GLN A 141 0.97 0.14 22.38
N HIS A 142 0.03 0.53 21.53
CA HIS A 142 -1.30 0.95 21.96
C HIS A 142 -2.02 -0.15 22.76
N ALA A 143 -1.97 -1.41 22.30
CA ALA A 143 -2.61 -2.52 22.98
C ALA A 143 -2.02 -2.74 24.39
N VAL A 144 -0.70 -2.62 24.56
CA VAL A 144 -0.04 -2.72 25.87
C VAL A 144 -0.56 -1.63 26.81
N SER A 145 -0.54 -0.37 26.39
CA SER A 145 -1.04 0.74 27.23
C SER A 145 -2.54 0.65 27.52
N ARG A 146 -3.33 0.11 26.58
CA ARG A 146 -4.77 -0.11 26.78
C ARG A 146 -5.01 -1.20 27.82
N LEU A 147 -4.42 -2.38 27.64
CA LEU A 147 -4.60 -3.53 28.53
C LEU A 147 -4.09 -3.23 29.95
N PHE A 148 -2.98 -2.48 30.08
CA PHE A 148 -2.48 -2.04 31.37
C PHE A 148 -3.49 -1.15 32.12
N ARG A 149 -4.06 -0.15 31.43
CA ARG A 149 -5.07 0.73 32.01
C ARG A 149 -6.34 -0.03 32.36
N GLU A 150 -6.84 -0.87 31.45
CA GLU A 150 -8.02 -1.72 31.69
C GLU A 150 -7.82 -2.60 32.95
N GLN A 151 -6.62 -3.15 33.14
CA GLN A 151 -6.32 -3.96 34.33
C GLN A 151 -6.33 -3.14 35.62
N LEU A 152 -5.75 -1.94 35.62
CA LEU A 152 -5.74 -1.06 36.80
C LEU A 152 -7.16 -0.57 37.13
N GLU A 153 -7.92 -0.14 36.13
CA GLU A 153 -9.32 0.27 36.28
C GLU A 153 -10.18 -0.88 36.84
N SER A 154 -9.92 -2.13 36.41
CA SER A 154 -10.62 -3.32 36.94
C SER A 154 -10.34 -3.56 38.44
N GLN A 155 -9.24 -3.02 38.96
CA GLN A 155 -8.85 -3.07 40.36
C GLN A 155 -9.20 -1.78 41.12
N HIS A 156 -9.99 -0.88 40.51
CA HIS A 156 -10.40 0.40 41.09
C HIS A 156 -9.24 1.33 41.47
N PHE A 157 -8.13 1.28 40.70
CA PHE A 157 -7.07 2.30 40.74
C PHE A 157 -7.52 3.65 40.19
#